data_AF-V9DN88-F1
#
_entry.id   AF-V9DN88-F1
#
_cell.length_a   1.000
_cell.length_b   1.000
_cell.length_c   1.000
_cell.angle_alpha   90.00
_cell.angle_beta   90.00
_cell.angle_gamma   90.00
#
_symmetry.space_group_name_H-M   'P 1'
#
loop_
_entity.id
_entity.type
_entity.pdbx_description
1 polymer ?
#
loop_
_entity_poly.entity_id
_entity_poly.type
_entity_poly.pdbx_seq_one_letter_code
_entity_poly.pdbx_strand_id
1 'polypeptide(L)'
;MEPWDNDIVSLLPISHNICASVVAGYDWMNIPLLTERGILYCNSGAACTLAVADAALYLVISVFRHFTLAQLGAKTGDPKTWTRRRNRIREIGRNPQRHTVGIVGLGRIGHLVAKRFYFGLGAHVVYYDVQRRSREAEQLINARYFDSLDDLLAVSDCMVVAAPYFSKQIMTADEFAKRKKGARFVIVSRGAIDGPGGLGRRSEI
;
A
#
# COMPACT_ATOMS: atom_id res chain seq x y z
N MET A 1 -17.20 4.29 6.78
CA MET A 1 -18.28 5.08 6.16
C MET A 1 -19.42 4.13 5.94
N GLU A 2 -20.66 4.54 6.21
CA GLU A 2 -21.80 3.68 5.94
C GLU A 2 -21.92 3.41 4.43
N PRO A 3 -22.28 2.18 4.03
CA PRO A 3 -22.43 1.84 2.63
C PRO A 3 -23.63 2.58 2.02
N TRP A 4 -23.45 3.17 0.84
CA TRP A 4 -24.54 3.76 0.07
C TRP A 4 -25.29 2.66 -0.69
N ASP A 5 -26.17 1.98 0.03
CA ASP A 5 -27.01 0.90 -0.45
C ASP A 5 -28.37 1.41 -0.96
N ASN A 6 -29.27 0.47 -1.29
CA ASN A 6 -30.59 0.81 -1.80
C ASN A 6 -31.44 1.59 -0.80
N ASP A 7 -31.26 1.36 0.50
CA ASP A 7 -32.08 2.03 1.52
C ASP A 7 -31.78 3.52 1.52
N ILE A 8 -30.50 3.90 1.40
CA ILE A 8 -30.10 5.31 1.29
C ILE A 8 -30.40 5.87 -0.10
N VAL A 9 -29.94 5.17 -1.15
CA VAL A 9 -30.03 5.69 -2.52
C VAL A 9 -31.50 5.84 -2.95
N SER A 10 -32.42 5.01 -2.41
CA SER A 10 -33.85 5.10 -2.67
C SER A 10 -34.51 6.40 -2.26
N LEU A 11 -33.98 7.05 -1.23
CA LEU A 11 -34.50 8.28 -0.65
C LEU A 11 -34.00 9.55 -1.35
N LEU A 12 -33.08 9.43 -2.32
CA LEU A 12 -32.59 10.59 -3.06
C LEU A 12 -33.72 11.24 -3.89
N PRO A 13 -33.81 12.58 -3.93
CA PRO A 13 -34.78 13.26 -4.78
C PRO A 13 -34.61 12.88 -6.26
N ILE A 14 -35.72 12.85 -7.01
CA ILE A 14 -35.72 12.54 -8.45
C ILE A 14 -34.85 13.53 -9.25
N SER A 15 -34.69 14.76 -8.77
CA SER A 15 -33.82 15.77 -9.38
C SER A 15 -32.33 15.56 -9.13
N HIS A 16 -31.94 14.61 -8.29
CA HIS A 16 -30.55 14.34 -7.96
C HIS A 16 -29.88 13.55 -9.09
N ASN A 17 -28.85 14.11 -9.71
CA ASN A 17 -28.22 13.56 -10.90
C ASN A 17 -26.69 13.45 -10.82
N ILE A 18 -26.04 14.05 -9.80
CA ILE A 18 -24.58 14.04 -9.64
C ILE A 18 -24.19 13.93 -8.16
N CYS A 19 -23.29 13.00 -7.87
CA CYS A 19 -22.58 12.83 -6.60
C CYS A 19 -21.08 13.10 -6.80
N ALA A 20 -20.52 14.12 -6.14
CA ALA A 20 -19.10 14.42 -6.18
C ALA A 20 -18.43 14.15 -4.81
N SER A 21 -17.34 13.37 -4.81
CA SER A 21 -16.58 13.03 -3.61
C SER A 21 -15.17 13.62 -3.64
N VAL A 22 -14.75 14.13 -2.49
CA VAL A 22 -13.38 14.62 -2.24
C VAL A 22 -12.38 13.48 -2.01
N VAL A 23 -12.84 12.23 -1.96
CA VAL A 23 -12.00 11.05 -1.66
C VAL A 23 -11.70 10.29 -2.96
N ALA A 24 -10.53 9.65 -3.01
CA ALA A 24 -10.13 8.86 -4.18
C ALA A 24 -10.83 7.48 -4.25
N GLY A 25 -10.91 6.75 -3.14
CA GLY A 25 -11.55 5.43 -3.14
C GLY A 25 -13.03 5.50 -2.75
N TYR A 26 -13.82 4.66 -3.41
CA TYR A 26 -15.29 4.66 -3.42
C TYR A 26 -15.86 3.27 -3.12
N ASP A 27 -15.12 2.45 -2.38
CA ASP A 27 -15.50 1.09 -1.96
C ASP A 27 -16.78 1.02 -1.12
N TRP A 28 -17.21 2.15 -0.57
CA TRP A 28 -18.45 2.34 0.19
C TRP A 28 -19.62 2.84 -0.66
N MET A 29 -19.40 3.13 -1.94
CA MET A 29 -20.41 3.66 -2.86
C MET A 29 -20.87 2.57 -3.84
N ASN A 30 -22.18 2.30 -3.91
CA ASN A 30 -22.73 1.37 -4.89
C ASN A 30 -22.85 2.05 -6.27
N ILE A 31 -21.75 2.07 -7.02
CA ILE A 31 -21.68 2.68 -8.35
C ILE A 31 -22.69 2.08 -9.33
N PRO A 32 -22.89 0.75 -9.41
CA PRO A 32 -23.95 0.16 -10.23
C PRO A 32 -25.34 0.74 -9.93
N LEU A 33 -25.72 0.82 -8.65
CA LEU A 33 -27.02 1.34 -8.24
C LEU A 33 -27.21 2.82 -8.57
N LEU A 34 -26.17 3.65 -8.40
CA LEU A 34 -26.22 5.05 -8.84
C LEU A 34 -26.38 5.15 -10.37
N THR A 35 -25.66 4.31 -11.11
CA THR A 35 -25.70 4.27 -12.58
C THR A 35 -27.08 3.88 -13.10
N GLU A 36 -27.73 2.89 -12.48
CA GLU A 36 -29.11 2.47 -12.81
C GLU A 36 -30.13 3.61 -12.63
N ARG A 37 -29.88 4.51 -11.68
CA ARG A 37 -30.70 5.71 -11.44
C ARG A 37 -30.30 6.93 -12.28
N GLY A 38 -29.31 6.79 -13.16
CA GLY A 38 -28.80 7.91 -13.95
C GLY A 38 -28.02 8.95 -13.15
N ILE A 39 -27.52 8.58 -11.96
CA ILE A 39 -26.72 9.45 -11.10
C ILE A 39 -25.24 9.30 -11.45
N LEU A 40 -24.61 10.38 -11.89
CA LEU A 40 -23.18 10.42 -12.16
C LEU A 40 -22.38 10.47 -10.85
N TYR A 41 -21.38 9.61 -10.70
CA TYR A 41 -20.45 9.67 -9.57
C TYR A 41 -19.06 10.14 -10.02
N CYS A 42 -18.54 11.16 -9.35
CA CYS A 42 -17.20 11.70 -9.58
C CYS A 42 -16.38 11.64 -8.29
N ASN A 43 -15.16 11.11 -8.36
CA ASN A 43 -14.24 11.04 -7.23
C ASN A 43 -13.00 11.92 -7.45
N SER A 44 -12.22 12.12 -6.39
CA SER A 44 -10.96 12.86 -6.44
C SER A 44 -9.77 11.92 -6.62
N GLY A 45 -9.84 11.02 -7.60
CA GLY A 45 -8.91 9.89 -7.76
C GLY A 45 -7.42 10.25 -7.80
N ALA A 46 -7.08 11.44 -8.33
CA ALA A 46 -5.69 11.89 -8.45
C ALA A 46 -5.18 12.71 -7.25
N ALA A 47 -6.06 13.27 -6.42
CA ALA A 47 -5.72 14.35 -5.49
C ALA A 47 -4.66 13.95 -4.44
N CYS A 48 -4.71 12.72 -3.95
CA CYS A 48 -3.80 12.23 -2.91
C CYS A 48 -2.58 11.47 -3.45
N THR A 49 -2.39 11.38 -4.78
CA THR A 49 -1.39 10.47 -5.37
C THR A 49 0.03 10.73 -4.86
N LEU A 50 0.45 12.00 -4.81
CA LEU A 50 1.79 12.38 -4.35
C LEU A 50 1.97 12.10 -2.85
N ALA A 51 1.02 12.57 -2.04
CA ALA A 51 1.06 12.39 -0.59
C ALA A 51 1.12 10.91 -0.18
N VAL A 52 0.35 10.05 -0.84
CA VAL A 52 0.36 8.60 -0.57
C VAL A 52 1.69 7.97 -1.00
N ALA A 53 2.27 8.40 -2.12
CA ALA A 53 3.58 7.92 -2.55
C ALA A 53 4.72 8.34 -1.59
N ASP A 54 4.65 9.55 -1.03
CA ASP A 54 5.60 10.02 -0.01
C ASP A 54 5.42 9.26 1.31
N ALA A 55 4.17 9.00 1.71
CA ALA A 55 3.89 8.16 2.87
C ALA A 55 4.44 6.73 2.70
N ALA A 56 4.31 6.14 1.51
CA ALA A 56 4.90 4.83 1.22
C ALA A 56 6.42 4.83 1.40
N LEU A 57 7.10 5.86 0.89
CA LEU A 57 8.54 6.03 1.05
C LEU A 57 8.92 6.12 2.54
N TYR A 58 8.22 6.96 3.31
CA TYR A 58 8.44 7.08 4.76
C TYR A 58 8.25 5.73 5.47
N LEU A 59 7.14 5.03 5.20
CA LEU A 59 6.81 3.75 5.83
C LEU A 59 7.85 2.69 5.51
N VAL A 60 8.30 2.59 4.26
CA VAL A 60 9.35 1.66 3.86
C VAL A 60 10.66 1.98 4.60
N ILE A 61 11.11 3.23 4.60
CA ILE A 61 12.31 3.61 5.36
C ILE A 61 12.14 3.27 6.85
N SER A 62 10.96 3.51 7.41
CA SER A 62 10.63 3.21 8.81
C SER A 62 10.74 1.72 9.13
N VAL A 63 10.25 0.81 8.28
CA VAL A 63 10.35 -0.64 8.51
C VAL A 63 11.76 -1.21 8.25
N PHE A 64 12.58 -0.53 7.44
CA PHE A 64 13.99 -0.86 7.26
C PHE A 64 14.85 -0.40 8.44
N ARG A 65 14.58 0.79 8.97
CA ARG A 65 15.40 1.48 9.99
C ARG A 65 14.82 1.43 11.40
N HIS A 66 13.64 0.84 11.57
CA HIS A 66 12.91 0.71 12.83
C HIS A 66 12.69 2.06 13.54
N PHE A 67 12.28 3.08 12.78
CA PHE A 67 12.07 4.43 13.32
C PHE A 67 10.99 4.49 14.40
N THR A 68 9.92 3.69 14.29
CA THR A 68 8.91 3.60 15.35
C THR A 68 9.53 3.12 16.67
N LEU A 69 10.39 2.10 16.63
CA LEU A 69 11.07 1.59 17.83
C LEU A 69 12.01 2.64 18.43
N ALA A 70 12.74 3.37 17.57
CA ALA A 70 13.61 4.48 18.00
C ALA A 70 12.81 5.59 18.68
N GLN A 71 11.73 6.06 18.04
CA GLN A 71 10.86 7.11 18.54
C GLN A 71 10.26 6.74 19.89
N LEU A 72 9.71 5.53 20.01
CA LEU A 72 9.16 5.07 21.27
C LEU A 72 10.24 5.03 22.35
N GLY A 73 11.50 4.73 22.00
CA GLY A 73 12.62 4.70 22.95
C GLY A 73 12.96 6.09 23.45
N ALA A 74 13.10 7.04 22.54
CA ALA A 74 13.39 8.44 22.87
C ALA A 74 12.31 9.05 23.77
N LYS A 75 11.03 8.78 23.48
CA LYS A 75 9.88 9.29 24.25
C LYS A 75 9.84 8.85 25.71
N THR A 76 10.59 7.82 26.10
CA THR A 76 10.64 7.36 27.50
C THR A 76 11.44 8.30 28.40
N GLY A 77 12.35 9.10 27.83
CA GLY A 77 13.30 9.90 28.62
C GLY A 77 14.33 9.08 29.42
N ASP A 78 14.27 7.74 29.39
CA ASP A 78 15.16 6.85 30.13
C ASP A 78 16.41 6.49 29.28
N PRO A 79 17.62 6.89 29.69
CA PRO A 79 18.86 6.58 28.97
C PRO A 79 19.13 5.09 28.79
N LYS A 80 18.70 4.24 29.75
CA LYS A 80 18.89 2.78 29.65
C LYS A 80 18.00 2.19 28.56
N THR A 81 16.72 2.58 28.54
CA THR A 81 15.77 2.16 27.49
C THR A 81 16.15 2.67 26.11
N TRP A 82 16.61 3.92 26.00
CA TRP A 82 17.17 4.45 24.76
C TRP A 82 18.33 3.58 24.24
N THR A 83 19.32 3.31 25.10
CA THR A 83 20.51 2.54 24.73
C THR A 83 20.15 1.12 24.30
N ARG A 84 19.26 0.44 25.05
CA ARG A 84 18.78 -0.91 24.71
C ARG A 84 18.12 -0.96 23.33
N ARG A 85 17.19 -0.04 23.04
CA ARG A 85 16.50 0.00 21.75
C ARG A 85 17.44 0.38 20.61
N ARG A 86 18.33 1.35 20.82
CA ARG A 86 19.35 1.74 19.84
C ARG A 86 20.25 0.55 19.47
N ASN A 87 20.70 -0.24 20.44
CA ASN A 87 21.52 -1.43 20.16
C ASN A 87 20.74 -2.47 19.35
N ARG A 88 19.49 -2.75 19.72
CA ARG A 88 18.63 -3.65 18.94
C ARG A 88 18.45 -3.18 17.50
N ILE A 89 18.23 -1.88 17.28
CA ILE A 89 18.08 -1.30 15.93
C ILE A 89 19.37 -1.48 15.12
N ARG A 90 20.56 -1.40 15.72
CA ARG A 90 21.82 -1.67 15.02
C ARG A 90 21.94 -3.11 14.54
N GLU A 91 21.38 -4.06 15.28
CA GLU A 91 21.39 -5.49 14.92
C GLU A 91 20.44 -5.79 13.75
N ILE A 92 19.20 -5.29 13.82
CA ILE A 92 18.11 -5.65 12.89
C ILE A 92 17.93 -4.66 11.74
N GLY A 93 18.40 -3.43 11.89
CA GLY A 93 18.22 -2.36 10.91
C GLY A 93 18.99 -2.62 9.63
N ARG A 94 18.38 -2.33 8.50
CA ARG A 94 18.98 -2.46 7.17
C ARG A 94 18.77 -1.18 6.38
N ASN A 95 19.70 -0.90 5.47
CA ASN A 95 19.57 0.20 4.53
C ASN A 95 18.66 -0.25 3.37
N PRO A 96 17.61 0.50 3.02
CA PRO A 96 16.69 0.10 1.94
C PRO A 96 17.35 0.10 0.56
N GLN A 97 18.47 0.81 0.39
CA GLN A 97 19.23 0.83 -0.85
C GLN A 97 19.62 -0.60 -1.28
N ARG A 98 19.61 -0.87 -2.60
CA ARG A 98 19.97 -2.16 -3.21
C ARG A 98 19.08 -3.36 -2.84
N HIS A 99 18.08 -3.17 -1.99
CA HIS A 99 17.07 -4.21 -1.74
C HIS A 99 16.01 -4.20 -2.85
N THR A 100 15.30 -5.31 -2.97
CA THR A 100 14.19 -5.47 -3.90
C THR A 100 12.90 -5.00 -3.26
N VAL A 101 12.29 -3.96 -3.84
CA VAL A 101 10.96 -3.46 -3.46
C VAL A 101 9.94 -4.01 -4.45
N GLY A 102 9.08 -4.89 -3.95
CA GLY A 102 7.95 -5.44 -4.69
C GLY A 102 6.71 -4.58 -4.55
N ILE A 103 6.11 -4.20 -5.67
CA ILE A 103 4.92 -3.36 -5.69
C ILE A 103 3.75 -4.16 -6.23
N VAL A 104 2.67 -4.24 -5.45
CA VAL A 104 1.40 -4.81 -5.90
C VAL A 104 0.50 -3.67 -6.36
N GLY A 105 0.24 -3.62 -7.67
CA GLY A 105 -0.47 -2.54 -8.35
C GLY A 105 0.45 -1.40 -8.76
N LEU A 106 0.74 -1.29 -10.06
CA LEU A 106 1.56 -0.23 -10.66
C LEU A 106 0.68 0.87 -11.31
N GLY A 107 -0.40 1.22 -10.62
CA GLY A 107 -1.28 2.35 -10.95
C GLY A 107 -0.59 3.72 -10.78
N ARG A 108 -1.37 4.80 -10.67
CA ARG A 108 -0.82 6.17 -10.47
C ARG A 108 0.08 6.26 -9.24
N ILE A 109 -0.36 5.70 -8.12
CA ILE A 109 0.40 5.67 -6.86
C ILE A 109 1.60 4.73 -6.99
N GLY A 110 1.39 3.48 -7.39
CA GLY A 110 2.45 2.48 -7.52
C GLY A 110 3.60 2.94 -8.41
N HIS A 111 3.32 3.61 -9.52
CA HIS A 111 4.36 4.16 -10.40
C HIS A 111 5.19 5.27 -9.72
N LEU A 112 4.54 6.17 -8.98
CA LEU A 112 5.23 7.23 -8.23
C LEU A 112 6.03 6.69 -7.04
N VAL A 113 5.55 5.60 -6.43
CA VAL A 113 6.25 4.85 -5.40
C VAL A 113 7.51 4.19 -6.00
N ALA A 114 7.37 3.48 -7.11
CA ALA A 114 8.49 2.90 -7.86
C ALA A 114 9.56 3.95 -8.21
N LYS A 115 9.14 5.10 -8.73
CA LYS A 115 10.05 6.20 -9.10
C LYS A 115 10.90 6.67 -7.91
N ARG A 116 10.29 6.82 -6.72
CA ARG A 116 11.00 7.22 -5.49
C ARG A 116 11.99 6.15 -5.04
N PHE A 117 11.61 4.88 -5.10
CA PHE A 117 12.50 3.80 -4.69
C PHE A 117 13.66 3.61 -5.66
N TYR A 118 13.40 3.66 -6.96
CA TYR A 118 14.43 3.53 -7.98
C TYR A 118 15.40 4.72 -7.98
N PHE A 119 14.91 5.94 -8.22
CA PHE A 119 15.79 7.11 -8.34
C PHE A 119 16.26 7.65 -6.98
N GLY A 120 15.42 7.58 -5.95
CA GLY A 120 15.74 8.15 -4.64
C GLY A 120 16.59 7.24 -3.77
N LEU A 121 16.30 5.93 -3.76
CA LEU A 121 17.01 4.97 -2.91
C LEU A 121 17.91 3.99 -3.70
N GLY A 122 17.88 3.99 -5.04
CA GLY A 122 18.64 3.00 -5.82
C GLY A 122 18.21 1.56 -5.50
N ALA A 123 16.93 1.36 -5.18
CA ALA A 123 16.37 0.03 -4.94
C ALA A 123 16.02 -0.67 -6.26
N HIS A 124 15.99 -1.99 -6.26
CA HIS A 124 15.48 -2.77 -7.39
C HIS A 124 13.96 -2.80 -7.33
N VAL A 125 13.28 -2.31 -8.38
CA VAL A 125 11.83 -2.30 -8.43
C VAL A 125 11.32 -3.50 -9.21
N VAL A 126 10.44 -4.27 -8.56
CA VAL A 126 9.71 -5.36 -9.17
C VAL A 126 8.22 -5.16 -8.91
N TYR A 127 7.34 -5.62 -9.80
CA TYR A 127 5.91 -5.41 -9.61
C TYR A 127 5.05 -6.53 -10.18
N TYR A 128 3.86 -6.65 -9.60
CA TYR A 128 2.75 -7.44 -10.12
C TYR A 128 1.53 -6.51 -10.25
N ASP A 129 0.78 -6.69 -11.32
CA ASP A 129 -0.49 -6.00 -11.55
C ASP A 129 -1.39 -6.92 -12.39
N VAL A 130 -2.71 -6.75 -12.27
CA VAL A 130 -3.68 -7.50 -13.09
C VAL A 130 -3.55 -7.18 -14.57
N GLN A 131 -3.00 -6.01 -14.89
CA GLN A 131 -2.65 -5.60 -16.24
C GLN A 131 -1.22 -5.08 -16.26
N ARG A 132 -0.35 -5.77 -17.01
CA ARG A 132 1.02 -5.33 -17.24
C ARG A 132 1.05 -3.93 -17.86
N ARG A 133 1.97 -3.09 -17.39
CA ARG A 133 2.19 -1.76 -17.95
C ARG A 133 2.93 -1.83 -19.29
N SER A 134 2.88 -0.74 -20.04
CA SER A 134 3.65 -0.63 -21.27
C SER A 134 5.16 -0.70 -20.99
N ARG A 135 5.94 -1.12 -21.98
CA ARG A 135 7.41 -1.25 -21.83
C ARG A 135 8.05 0.09 -21.50
N GLU A 136 7.53 1.18 -22.05
CA GLU A 136 8.00 2.54 -21.81
C GLU A 136 7.82 2.92 -20.33
N ALA A 137 6.66 2.59 -19.75
CA ALA A 137 6.39 2.84 -18.34
C ALA A 137 7.30 2.00 -17.42
N GLU A 138 7.64 0.77 -17.81
CA GLU A 138 8.60 -0.08 -17.09
C GLU A 138 10.02 0.49 -17.16
N GLN A 139 10.48 0.89 -18.36
CA GLN A 139 11.82 1.42 -18.61
C GLN A 139 12.11 2.70 -17.83
N LEU A 140 11.13 3.59 -17.70
CA LEU A 140 11.27 4.87 -16.96
C LEU A 140 11.70 4.69 -15.51
N ILE A 141 11.41 3.55 -14.91
CA ILE A 141 11.70 3.23 -13.50
C ILE A 141 12.50 1.93 -13.35
N ASN A 142 13.00 1.39 -14.46
CA ASN A 142 13.67 0.09 -14.56
C ASN A 142 12.92 -1.01 -13.76
N ALA A 143 11.60 -1.02 -13.87
CA ALA A 143 10.76 -1.96 -13.14
C ALA A 143 10.63 -3.28 -13.90
N ARG A 144 10.83 -4.39 -13.19
CA ARG A 144 10.60 -5.73 -13.73
C ARG A 144 9.22 -6.25 -13.34
N TYR A 145 8.44 -6.65 -14.33
CA TYR A 145 7.14 -7.30 -14.13
C TYR A 145 7.27 -8.77 -13.76
N PHE A 146 6.33 -9.26 -12.95
CA PHE A 146 6.09 -10.66 -12.64
C PHE A 146 4.65 -11.03 -12.99
N ASP A 147 4.46 -12.19 -13.62
CA ASP A 147 3.14 -12.69 -14.05
C ASP A 147 2.29 -13.23 -12.90
N SER A 148 2.90 -13.52 -11.75
CA SER A 148 2.21 -14.00 -10.56
C SER A 148 2.61 -13.23 -9.30
N LEU A 149 1.68 -13.13 -8.35
CA LEU A 149 1.95 -12.57 -7.04
C LEU A 149 2.98 -13.43 -6.29
N ASP A 150 2.92 -14.75 -6.39
CA ASP A 150 3.82 -15.68 -5.72
C ASP A 150 5.29 -15.44 -6.11
N ASP A 151 5.57 -15.23 -7.40
CA ASP A 151 6.93 -14.94 -7.85
C ASP A 151 7.43 -13.59 -7.33
N LEU A 152 6.55 -12.59 -7.27
CA LEU A 152 6.85 -11.30 -6.67
C LEU A 152 7.21 -11.46 -5.18
N LEU A 153 6.42 -12.24 -4.43
CA LEU A 153 6.60 -12.49 -3.00
C LEU A 153 7.96 -13.17 -2.71
N ALA A 154 8.35 -14.10 -3.58
CA ALA A 154 9.59 -14.86 -3.44
C ALA A 154 10.86 -14.01 -3.61
N VAL A 155 10.79 -12.88 -4.32
CA VAL A 155 11.96 -12.02 -4.60
C VAL A 155 11.99 -10.73 -3.78
N SER A 156 10.87 -10.30 -3.20
CA SER A 156 10.74 -8.99 -2.55
C SER A 156 11.28 -8.97 -1.12
N ASP A 157 12.21 -8.06 -0.84
CA ASP A 157 12.72 -7.82 0.53
C ASP A 157 11.81 -6.87 1.32
N CYS A 158 11.10 -6.00 0.59
CA CYS A 158 10.00 -5.20 1.11
C CYS A 158 8.89 -5.13 0.08
N MET A 159 7.66 -5.32 0.53
CA MET A 159 6.49 -5.28 -0.33
C MET A 159 5.64 -4.05 -0.02
N VAL A 160 5.15 -3.40 -1.05
CA VAL A 160 4.28 -2.24 -0.98
C VAL A 160 3.00 -2.54 -1.75
N VAL A 161 1.87 -2.52 -1.04
CA VAL A 161 0.57 -2.70 -1.68
C VAL A 161 -0.06 -1.35 -1.98
N ALA A 162 -0.18 -1.05 -3.27
CA ALA A 162 -0.77 0.16 -3.83
C ALA A 162 -1.94 -0.17 -4.80
N ALA A 163 -2.54 -1.35 -4.62
CA ALA A 163 -3.69 -1.80 -5.38
C ALA A 163 -5.02 -1.38 -4.71
N PRO A 164 -6.06 -1.11 -5.51
CA PRO A 164 -7.42 -0.91 -4.99
C PRO A 164 -7.96 -2.19 -4.33
N TYR A 165 -8.92 -2.03 -3.41
CA TYR A 165 -9.66 -3.14 -2.81
C TYR A 165 -11.06 -3.20 -3.41
N PHE A 166 -11.45 -4.37 -3.91
CA PHE A 166 -12.75 -4.55 -4.57
C PHE A 166 -13.59 -5.72 -4.04
N SER A 167 -13.10 -6.50 -3.07
CA SER A 167 -13.84 -7.53 -2.29
C SER A 167 -12.96 -8.70 -1.82
N LYS A 168 -11.76 -8.87 -2.40
CA LYS A 168 -10.85 -9.97 -2.07
C LYS A 168 -9.60 -9.45 -1.38
N GLN A 169 -9.17 -10.20 -0.36
CA GLN A 169 -7.87 -10.02 0.24
C GLN A 169 -6.80 -10.40 -0.78
N ILE A 170 -5.76 -9.58 -0.86
CA ILE A 170 -4.60 -9.85 -1.73
C ILE A 170 -3.49 -10.50 -0.91
N MET A 171 -3.45 -10.25 0.40
CA MET A 171 -2.37 -10.66 1.29
C MET A 171 -2.94 -11.47 2.45
N THR A 172 -3.29 -12.73 2.20
CA THR A 172 -3.80 -13.67 3.21
C THR A 172 -2.66 -14.39 3.93
N ALA A 173 -3.00 -15.31 4.84
CA ALA A 173 -2.04 -16.20 5.49
C ALA A 173 -1.07 -16.86 4.52
N ASP A 174 -1.59 -17.34 3.40
CA ASP A 174 -0.84 -18.15 2.46
C ASP A 174 0.14 -17.29 1.67
N GLU A 175 -0.26 -16.08 1.23
CA GLU A 175 0.66 -15.14 0.59
C GLU A 175 1.74 -14.67 1.55
N PHE A 176 1.40 -14.40 2.81
CA PHE A 176 2.43 -14.11 3.80
C PHE A 176 3.38 -15.30 3.97
N ALA A 177 2.92 -16.55 3.99
CA ALA A 177 3.80 -17.71 4.12
C ALA A 177 4.82 -17.87 2.96
N LYS A 178 4.47 -17.42 1.76
CA LYS A 178 5.31 -17.51 0.55
C LYS A 178 6.39 -16.42 0.45
N ARG A 179 6.33 -15.38 1.29
CA ARG A 179 7.29 -14.28 1.26
C ARG A 179 8.69 -14.73 1.69
N LYS A 180 9.73 -14.00 1.27
CA LYS A 180 11.06 -14.14 1.86
C LYS A 180 11.03 -14.02 3.39
N LYS A 181 11.74 -14.91 4.09
CA LYS A 181 11.86 -14.81 5.56
C LYS A 181 12.49 -13.46 5.95
N GLY A 182 11.83 -12.73 6.86
CA GLY A 182 12.24 -11.38 7.26
C GLY A 182 11.90 -10.28 6.25
N ALA A 183 11.11 -10.58 5.20
CA ALA A 183 10.56 -9.57 4.31
C ALA A 183 9.67 -8.59 5.08
N ARG A 184 9.74 -7.33 4.65
CA ARG A 184 8.96 -6.23 5.20
C ARG A 184 7.72 -6.00 4.35
N PHE A 185 6.73 -5.35 4.94
CA PHE A 185 5.44 -5.16 4.27
C PHE A 185 4.80 -3.83 4.67
N VAL A 186 4.27 -3.12 3.69
CA VAL A 186 3.65 -1.80 3.81
C VAL A 186 2.39 -1.77 2.96
N ILE A 187 1.26 -1.35 3.56
CA ILE A 187 0.01 -1.08 2.83
C ILE A 187 -0.19 0.43 2.78
N VAL A 188 -0.42 0.96 1.58
CA VAL A 188 -0.79 2.37 1.37
C VAL A 188 -2.13 2.53 0.62
N SER A 189 -2.90 1.45 0.54
CA SER A 189 -4.23 1.44 -0.06
C SER A 189 -5.34 1.28 0.99
N ARG A 190 -5.94 0.09 1.12
CA ARG A 190 -7.04 -0.19 2.06
C ARG A 190 -6.64 -1.27 3.05
N GLY A 191 -6.96 -1.06 4.33
CA GLY A 191 -6.66 -2.02 5.39
C GLY A 191 -7.43 -3.34 5.27
N ALA A 192 -8.52 -3.41 4.49
CA ALA A 192 -9.23 -4.66 4.26
C ALA A 192 -8.44 -5.67 3.39
N ILE A 193 -7.31 -5.26 2.80
CA ILE A 193 -6.52 -6.09 1.88
C ILE A 193 -5.78 -7.24 2.60
N ASP A 194 -5.47 -7.10 3.89
CA ASP A 194 -4.83 -8.16 4.71
C ASP A 194 -5.78 -8.80 5.74
N GLY A 195 -7.06 -8.40 5.75
CA GLY A 195 -8.12 -9.06 6.51
C GLY A 195 -8.19 -8.79 8.02
N PRO A 196 -9.22 -9.30 8.72
CA PRO A 196 -9.38 -9.13 10.17
C PRO A 196 -8.25 -9.81 10.94
N GLY A 197 -7.43 -9.02 11.63
CA GLY A 197 -6.30 -9.53 12.41
C GLY A 197 -5.01 -9.79 11.62
N GLY A 198 -4.84 -9.15 10.45
CA GLY A 198 -3.67 -9.22 9.56
C GLY A 198 -2.31 -8.93 10.22
N LEU A 199 -1.56 -7.91 9.77
CA LEU A 199 -0.20 -7.62 10.28
C LEU A 199 -0.07 -7.61 11.82
N GLY A 200 -1.12 -7.20 12.53
CA GLY A 200 -1.16 -7.06 13.98
C GLY A 200 -0.94 -8.35 14.79
N ARG A 201 -1.11 -9.55 14.21
CA ARG A 201 -0.84 -10.84 14.90
C ARG A 201 0.45 -11.52 14.45
N ARG A 202 1.13 -10.99 13.43
CA ARG A 202 2.20 -11.70 12.72
C ARG A 202 3.57 -11.01 12.77
N SER A 203 3.68 -9.90 13.51
CA SER A 203 4.96 -9.24 13.81
C SER A 203 5.88 -10.03 14.76
N GLU A 204 5.43 -11.20 15.22
CA GLU A 204 6.17 -12.10 16.13
C GLU A 204 6.91 -13.26 15.41
N ILE A 205 6.91 -13.31 14.07
CA ILE A 205 7.59 -14.36 13.28
C ILE A 205 8.72 -13.76 12.43
#